data_AF-A0AAP6BLD9-F1
#
_entry.id   AF-A0AAP6BLD9-F1
#
_cell.length_a   1.000
_cell.length_b   1.000
_cell.length_c   1.000
_cell.angle_alpha   90.00
_cell.angle_beta   90.00
_cell.angle_gamma   90.00
#
_symmetry.space_group_name_H-M   'P 1'
#
loop_
_entity.id
_entity.type
_entity.pdbx_description
1 polymer ?
#
loop_
_entity_poly.entity_id
_entity_poly.type
_entity_poly.pdbx_seq_one_letter_code
_entity_poly.pdbx_strand_id
1 'polypeptide(L)'
;MAGEAEAVRAALRALEAISDPMERARETSALLRDWPGLHRELREVRQQAVISAHDEGRTYDEIGVEIGTSGYRASQIARGVVKGSRRDDAPSAED
;
A
#
# COMPACT_ATOMS: atom_id res chain seq x y z
N MET A 1 6.31 14.81 -12.27
CA MET A 1 7.08 14.52 -11.04
C MET A 1 7.03 13.02 -10.80
N ALA A 2 8.03 12.27 -11.26
CA ALA A 2 8.20 10.87 -10.88
C ALA A 2 9.23 10.83 -9.74
N GLY A 3 8.85 11.27 -8.53
CA GLY A 3 9.82 11.54 -7.46
C GLY A 3 10.02 10.34 -6.54
N GLU A 4 8.96 9.98 -5.82
CA GLU A 4 9.05 9.17 -4.60
C GLU A 4 8.82 7.69 -4.89
N ALA A 5 7.83 7.36 -5.71
CA ALA A 5 7.59 5.98 -6.14
C ALA A 5 8.78 5.42 -6.94
N GLU A 6 9.47 6.26 -7.72
CA GLU A 6 10.69 5.84 -8.42
C GLU A 6 11.88 5.73 -7.46
N ALA A 7 12.00 6.60 -6.45
CA ALA A 7 13.02 6.47 -5.41
C ALA A 7 12.90 5.15 -4.64
N VAL A 8 11.68 4.71 -4.30
CA VAL A 8 11.45 3.39 -3.68
C VAL A 8 11.89 2.26 -4.61
N ARG A 9 11.55 2.32 -5.90
CA ARG A 9 12.02 1.31 -6.88
C ARG A 9 13.53 1.33 -7.05
N ALA A 10 14.16 2.50 -7.01
CA ALA A 10 15.61 2.64 -7.06
C ALA A 10 16.28 2.04 -5.83
N ALA A 11 15.73 2.24 -4.63
CA ALA A 11 16.22 1.62 -3.41
C ALA A 11 16.14 0.08 -3.47
N LEU A 12 15.06 -0.48 -4.02
CA LEU A 12 14.96 -1.93 -4.24
C LEU A 12 16.03 -2.45 -5.20
N ARG A 13 16.30 -1.74 -6.31
CA ARG A 13 17.39 -2.10 -7.24
C ARG A 13 18.78 -1.97 -6.58
N ALA A 14 18.95 -1.02 -5.67
CA ALA A 14 20.21 -0.86 -4.93
C ALA A 14 20.48 -2.07 -4.00
N LEU A 15 19.45 -2.66 -3.39
CA LEU A 15 19.59 -3.89 -2.61
C LEU A 15 20.07 -5.06 -3.48
N GLU A 16 19.55 -5.19 -4.70
CA GLU A 16 19.97 -6.24 -5.64
C GLU A 16 21.45 -6.10 -6.04
N ALA A 17 21.91 -4.85 -6.21
CA ALA A 17 23.28 -4.51 -6.61
C ALA A 17 24.34 -4.74 -5.53
N ILE A 18 23.95 -5.05 -4.28
CA ILE A 18 24.89 -5.42 -3.21
C ILE A 18 25.67 -6.67 -3.64
N SER A 19 27.00 -6.55 -3.68
CA SER A 19 27.90 -7.58 -4.23
C SER A 19 28.10 -8.76 -3.28
N ASP A 20 28.23 -8.52 -1.97
CA ASP A 20 28.33 -9.60 -0.99
C ASP A 20 26.94 -10.28 -0.82
N PRO A 21 26.81 -11.58 -1.14
CA PRO A 21 25.54 -12.28 -0.99
C PRO A 21 25.02 -12.30 0.45
N MET A 22 25.90 -12.35 1.46
CA MET A 22 25.48 -12.37 2.86
C MET A 22 25.01 -10.99 3.33
N GLU A 23 25.65 -9.92 2.87
CA GLU A 23 25.19 -8.55 3.07
C GLU A 23 23.83 -8.31 2.41
N ARG A 24 23.68 -8.69 1.14
CA ARG A 24 22.40 -8.58 0.43
C ARG A 24 21.28 -9.32 1.15
N ALA A 25 21.53 -10.54 1.61
CA ALA A 25 20.56 -11.33 2.36
C ALA A 25 20.17 -10.65 3.69
N ARG A 26 21.13 -10.05 4.40
CA ARG A 26 20.88 -9.35 5.68
C ARG A 26 20.00 -8.13 5.50
N GLU A 27 20.37 -7.25 4.56
CA GLU A 27 19.64 -6.01 4.27
C GLU A 27 18.23 -6.29 3.77
N THR A 28 18.08 -7.21 2.81
CA THR A 28 16.75 -7.60 2.29
C THR A 28 15.89 -8.26 3.36
N SER A 29 16.46 -9.10 4.23
CA SER A 29 15.72 -9.72 5.34
C SER A 29 15.24 -8.69 6.35
N ALA A 30 16.00 -7.63 6.62
CA ALA A 30 15.56 -6.52 7.47
C ALA A 30 14.36 -5.81 6.86
N LEU A 31 14.46 -5.41 5.58
CA LEU A 31 13.35 -4.75 4.90
C LEU A 31 12.09 -5.62 4.83
N LEU A 32 12.23 -6.92 4.58
CA LEU A 32 11.10 -7.86 4.51
C LEU A 32 10.39 -8.05 5.86
N ARG A 33 11.12 -7.96 6.99
CA ARG A 33 10.49 -7.98 8.33
C ARG A 33 9.62 -6.74 8.56
N ASP A 34 10.08 -5.59 8.10
CA ASP A 34 9.39 -4.31 8.29
C ASP A 34 8.31 -4.06 7.22
N TRP A 35 8.37 -4.80 6.11
CA TRP A 35 7.49 -4.64 4.94
C TRP A 35 6.00 -4.66 5.26
N PRO A 36 5.46 -5.51 6.16
CA PRO A 36 4.05 -5.45 6.54
C PRO A 36 3.64 -4.08 7.12
N GLY A 37 4.51 -3.45 7.92
CA GLY A 37 4.31 -2.12 8.48
C GLY A 37 4.34 -1.04 7.40
N LEU A 38 5.40 -1.04 6.57
CA LEU A 38 5.55 -0.12 5.45
C LEU A 38 4.39 -0.22 4.46
N HIS A 39 3.93 -1.43 4.16
CA HIS A 39 2.78 -1.65 3.29
C HIS A 39 1.48 -1.13 3.91
N ARG A 40 1.29 -1.28 5.23
CA ARG A 40 0.14 -0.70 5.93
C ARG A 40 0.17 0.83 5.83
N GLU A 41 1.31 1.46 6.13
CA GLU A 41 1.48 2.91 6.03
C GLU A 41 1.18 3.43 4.61
N LEU A 42 1.70 2.78 3.57
CA LEU A 42 1.38 3.15 2.19
C LEU A 42 -0.12 3.06 1.88
N ARG A 43 -0.82 2.06 2.43
CA ARG A 43 -2.28 1.94 2.26
C ARG A 43 -3.03 3.05 2.96
N GLU A 44 -2.59 3.45 4.16
CA GLU A 44 -3.17 4.54 4.94
C GLU A 44 -2.95 5.89 4.23
N VAL A 45 -1.72 6.16 3.77
CA VAL A 45 -1.41 7.35 2.96
C VAL A 45 -2.32 7.44 1.74
N ARG A 46 -2.50 6.33 1.01
CA ARG A 46 -3.42 6.29 -0.14
C ARG A 46 -4.87 6.51 0.29
N GLN A 47 -5.32 5.92 1.39
CA GLN A 47 -6.69 6.10 1.88
C GLN A 47 -6.96 7.56 2.22
N GLN A 48 -6.05 8.21 2.95
CA GLN A 48 -6.19 9.62 3.31
C GLN A 48 -6.22 10.51 2.06
N ALA A 49 -5.33 10.28 1.09
CA ALA A 49 -5.34 11.04 -0.16
C ALA A 49 -6.66 10.91 -0.94
N VAL A 50 -7.26 9.70 -0.98
CA VAL A 50 -8.57 9.49 -1.62
C VAL A 50 -9.70 10.21 -0.87
N ILE A 51 -9.67 10.19 0.47
CA ILE A 51 -10.65 10.91 1.29
C ILE A 51 -10.54 12.41 1.04
N SER A 52 -9.33 12.97 1.13
CA SER A 52 -9.10 14.41 0.90
C SER A 52 -9.53 14.84 -0.50
N ALA A 53 -9.21 14.06 -1.53
CA ALA A 53 -9.65 14.37 -2.90
C ALA A 53 -11.18 14.39 -3.04
N HIS A 54 -11.87 13.48 -2.33
CA HIS A 54 -13.34 13.46 -2.31
C HIS A 54 -13.92 14.65 -1.52
N ASP A 55 -13.30 15.01 -0.39
CA ASP A 55 -13.69 16.16 0.42
C ASP A 55 -13.47 17.50 -0.33
N GLU A 56 -12.50 17.54 -1.24
CA GLU A 56 -12.28 18.63 -2.20
C GLU A 56 -13.29 18.64 -3.38
N GLY A 57 -14.24 17.69 -3.40
CA GLY A 57 -15.37 17.66 -4.32
C GLY A 57 -15.21 16.71 -5.52
N ARG A 58 -14.14 15.91 -5.60
CA ARG A 58 -14.01 14.89 -6.65
C ARG A 58 -14.91 13.69 -6.38
N THR A 59 -15.55 13.18 -7.43
CA THR A 59 -16.29 11.92 -7.35
C THR A 59 -15.32 10.73 -7.28
N TYR A 60 -15.78 9.61 -6.71
CA TYR A 60 -14.97 8.39 -6.67
C TYR A 60 -14.62 7.87 -8.07
N ASP A 61 -15.48 8.09 -9.08
CA ASP A 61 -15.19 7.69 -10.45
C ASP A 61 -14.01 8.50 -11.03
N GLU A 62 -13.99 9.82 -10.84
CA GLU A 62 -12.86 10.66 -11.24
C GLU A 62 -11.56 10.27 -10.51
N ILE A 63 -11.64 10.05 -9.20
CA ILE A 63 -10.48 9.60 -8.41
C ILE A 63 -9.99 8.24 -8.90
N GLY A 64 -10.91 7.31 -9.17
CA GLY A 64 -10.61 5.98 -9.68
C GLY A 64 -9.83 6.06 -10.98
N VAL A 65 -10.34 6.81 -11.96
CA VAL A 65 -9.68 7.03 -13.26
C VAL A 65 -8.27 7.61 -13.06
N GLU A 66 -8.13 8.65 -12.23
CA GLU A 66 -6.85 9.32 -11.97
C GLU A 66 -5.78 8.37 -11.40
N ILE A 67 -6.14 7.52 -10.44
CA ILE A 67 -5.19 6.59 -9.79
C ILE A 67 -5.10 5.21 -10.47
N GLY A 68 -5.72 5.04 -11.64
CA GLY A 68 -5.68 3.80 -12.42
C GLY A 68 -6.50 2.64 -11.83
N THR A 69 -7.65 2.92 -11.23
CA THR A 69 -8.59 1.93 -10.71
C THR A 69 -10.05 2.28 -11.03
N SER A 70 -11.03 1.50 -10.56
CA SER A 70 -12.46 1.84 -10.73
C SER A 70 -12.95 2.73 -9.59
N GLY A 71 -14.00 3.54 -9.82
CA GLY A 71 -14.57 4.37 -8.76
C GLY A 71 -15.16 3.56 -7.61
N TYR A 72 -15.74 2.38 -7.89
CA TYR A 72 -16.09 1.43 -6.84
C TYR A 72 -14.89 1.08 -5.96
N ARG A 73 -13.71 0.87 -6.56
CA ARG A 73 -12.51 0.53 -5.79
C ARG A 73 -11.94 1.72 -5.04
N ALA A 74 -12.01 2.94 -5.59
CA ALA A 74 -11.70 4.16 -4.86
C ALA A 74 -12.60 4.34 -3.63
N SER A 75 -13.90 4.10 -3.75
CA SER A 75 -14.84 4.13 -2.62
C SER A 75 -14.48 3.10 -1.53
N GLN A 76 -14.07 1.89 -1.93
CA GLN A 76 -13.59 0.86 -0.99
C GLN A 76 -12.28 1.28 -0.29
N ILE A 77 -11.38 1.97 -1.01
CA ILE A 77 -10.14 2.50 -0.45
C ILE A 77 -10.45 3.56 0.62
N ALA A 78 -11.36 4.50 0.36
CA ALA A 78 -11.77 5.53 1.32
C ALA A 78 -12.32 4.93 2.63
N ARG A 79 -13.08 3.83 2.52
CA ARG A 79 -13.64 3.08 3.66
C ARG A 79 -12.61 2.17 4.38
N GLY A 80 -11.37 2.12 3.91
CA GLY A 80 -10.33 1.26 4.49
C GLY A 80 -10.49 -0.24 4.17
N VAL A 81 -11.41 -0.61 3.27
CA VAL A 81 -11.76 -2.02 3.05
C VAL A 81 -10.63 -2.77 2.35
N VAL A 82 -10.02 -3.72 3.07
CA VAL A 82 -9.02 -4.65 2.53
C VAL A 82 -9.72 -5.82 1.84
N LYS A 83 -9.22 -6.23 0.66
CA LYS A 83 -9.68 -7.46 -0.01
C LYS A 83 -9.25 -8.65 0.85
N GLY A 84 -10.19 -9.29 1.54
CA GLY A 84 -9.94 -10.41 2.47
C GLY A 84 -10.47 -10.23 3.88
N SER A 85 -10.83 -9.01 4.29
CA SER A 85 -11.30 -8.68 5.66
C SER A 85 -12.60 -9.36 6.12
N ARG A 86 -13.27 -10.15 5.27
CA ARG A 86 -14.47 -10.92 5.68
C ARG A 86 -14.15 -12.24 6.39
N ARG A 87 -12.88 -12.58 6.67
CA ARG A 87 -12.53 -13.86 7.33
C ARG A 87 -12.13 -13.76 8.80
N ASP A 88 -11.83 -12.57 9.31
CA ASP A 88 -11.26 -12.44 10.67
C ASP A 88 -12.26 -11.93 11.73
N ASP A 89 -13.46 -11.48 11.32
CA ASP A 89 -14.52 -10.99 12.24
C ASP A 89 -15.62 -12.03 12.53
N ALA A 90 -15.42 -13.29 12.18
CA ALA A 90 -16.32 -14.34 12.65
C ALA A 90 -16.04 -14.54 14.16
N PRO A 91 -17.01 -14.33 15.06
CA PRO A 91 -16.81 -14.64 16.47
C PRO A 91 -16.41 -16.11 16.58
N SER A 92 -15.27 -16.37 17.21
CA SER A 92 -14.87 -17.74 17.55
C SER A 92 -16.02 -18.37 18.31
N ALA A 93 -16.68 -19.35 17.71
CA ALA A 93 -17.59 -20.21 18.43
C ALA A 93 -16.75 -20.93 19.49
N GLU A 94 -17.00 -20.59 20.75
CA GLU A 94 -16.56 -21.38 21.89
C GLU A 94 -17.21 -22.76 21.78
N ASP A 95 -16.41 -23.82 21.80
CA ASP A 95 -16.73 -25.17 22.31
C ASP A 95 -15.42 -25.92 22.62
#